data_AF-A0A7Y1TCG6-F1
#
_entry.id   AF-A0A7Y1TCG6-F1
#
_cell.length_a   1.000
_cell.length_b   1.000
_cell.length_c   1.000
_cell.angle_alpha   90.00
_cell.angle_beta   90.00
_cell.angle_gamma   90.00
#
_symmetry.space_group_name_H-M   'P 1'
#
loop_
_entity.id
_entity.type
_entity.pdbx_description
1 polymer ?
#
loop_
_entity_poly.entity_id
_entity_poly.type
_entity_poly.pdbx_seq_one_letter_code
_entity_poly.pdbx_strand_id
1 'polypeptide(L)'
;MSSERRHFDVAIVGAGINGAGIARDAALRGLSVVIFDKDDMCTGCSWISSRLIHGGLRYLEYAEIPLVYESLHERRCLRLTAEHLVKPLRICIPIFKGARRGPLLIRLGMIAYDLLSVGKLVPGHEMLSGDAMRKEEPGLRSEGLRAAARYYDAQIKFAERLVLENLLSARSAGAEVMTHCEVTSIKTTNGTVSGVAYVDKIDNATHEVSVGTLVNAAGPWVDRVLQTAPVRTERHIGGTKGSHIIVGKFEGAPQDAFYVEAAADGRPFFILPWNDQYLIGTTDIRYDGDLDKIRVSAEEVDYLLSETNRVFPAAKLAVPDIHYAYAGVRPLPFQKEGPESAITRRHIIKVNDKVADGLISIIGGKLTTYRNLAEQTVDRIAKLRHLKLNKCQTRDTLLPGAPGQERAREQLGELQLLSPEGIERVLCIYGGRASAICELCASNVALAVTLDSDVKVLAAEVVFAIREEFARSLEDIVFRRMMIGLDADQGRPMYPAVADIAAEEIGWDAAEKSRQLDELVEFSESLRVS
;
A
#
# COMPACT_ATOMS: atom_id res chain seq x y z
N MET A 1 -5.05 -42.07 -10.79
CA MET A 1 -4.08 -41.71 -9.72
C MET A 1 -4.84 -40.82 -8.76
N SER A 2 -4.93 -41.22 -7.49
CA SER A 2 -5.66 -40.46 -6.45
C SER A 2 -5.12 -39.03 -6.40
N SER A 3 -5.94 -38.04 -6.76
CA SER A 3 -5.59 -36.63 -6.55
C SER A 3 -5.61 -36.38 -5.04
N GLU A 4 -4.47 -36.52 -4.38
CA GLU A 4 -4.32 -36.05 -3.00
C GLU A 4 -4.74 -34.58 -2.99
N ARG A 5 -5.84 -34.27 -2.29
CA ARG A 5 -6.27 -32.87 -2.13
C ARG A 5 -5.18 -32.15 -1.36
N ARG A 6 -4.54 -31.18 -2.00
CA ARG A 6 -3.53 -30.31 -1.38
C ARG A 6 -4.14 -29.68 -0.11
N HIS A 7 -3.48 -29.87 1.02
CA HIS A 7 -3.94 -29.40 2.33
C HIS A 7 -3.00 -28.31 2.87
N PHE A 8 -3.57 -27.26 3.43
CA PHE A 8 -2.84 -26.17 4.08
C PHE A 8 -3.36 -25.95 5.50
N ASP A 9 -2.47 -25.59 6.42
CA ASP A 9 -2.85 -25.22 7.78
C ASP A 9 -3.69 -23.94 7.79
N VAL A 10 -3.30 -22.97 6.95
CA VAL A 10 -3.95 -21.66 6.86
C VAL A 10 -4.13 -21.25 5.39
N ALA A 11 -5.36 -20.89 5.04
CA ALA A 11 -5.65 -20.13 3.83
C ALA A 11 -5.97 -18.68 4.17
N ILE A 12 -5.52 -17.75 3.33
CA ILE A 12 -5.74 -16.31 3.47
C ILE A 12 -6.43 -15.81 2.21
N VAL A 13 -7.51 -15.04 2.37
CA VAL A 13 -8.23 -14.40 1.26
C VAL A 13 -7.95 -12.91 1.27
N GLY A 14 -7.33 -12.40 0.20
CA GLY A 14 -6.90 -11.02 -0.01
C GLY A 14 -5.40 -10.83 0.20
N ALA A 15 -4.67 -10.54 -0.88
CA ALA A 15 -3.25 -10.21 -0.92
C ALA A 15 -3.00 -8.68 -0.86
N GLY A 16 -3.78 -7.99 -0.03
CA GLY A 16 -3.40 -6.66 0.49
C GLY A 16 -2.34 -6.77 1.59
N ILE A 17 -1.94 -5.63 2.16
CA ILE A 17 -0.87 -5.60 3.16
C ILE A 17 -1.13 -6.50 4.39
N ASN A 18 -2.37 -6.53 4.88
CA ASN A 18 -2.71 -7.35 6.05
C ASN A 18 -2.56 -8.83 5.72
N GLY A 19 -3.12 -9.30 4.61
CA GLY A 19 -3.02 -10.69 4.18
C GLY A 19 -1.58 -11.10 3.89
N ALA A 20 -0.82 -10.25 3.19
CA ALA A 20 0.60 -10.49 2.92
C ALA A 20 1.44 -10.59 4.21
N GLY A 21 1.21 -9.71 5.19
CA GLY A 21 1.87 -9.79 6.50
C GLY A 21 1.52 -11.06 7.26
N ILE A 22 0.24 -11.45 7.27
CA ILE A 22 -0.25 -12.69 7.92
C ILE A 22 0.40 -13.91 7.25
N ALA A 23 0.44 -13.94 5.91
CA ALA A 23 1.06 -15.02 5.16
C ALA A 23 2.55 -15.17 5.50
N ARG A 24 3.28 -14.05 5.52
CA ARG A 24 4.69 -14.00 5.88
C ARG A 24 4.93 -14.55 7.28
N ASP A 25 4.20 -14.05 8.27
CA ASP A 25 4.40 -14.48 9.66
C ASP A 25 4.01 -15.95 9.88
N ALA A 26 2.88 -16.38 9.32
CA ALA A 26 2.43 -17.77 9.43
C ALA A 26 3.46 -18.74 8.83
N ALA A 27 3.95 -18.44 7.62
CA ALA A 27 4.94 -19.28 6.93
C ALA A 27 6.29 -19.32 7.67
N LEU A 28 6.80 -18.17 8.13
CA LEU A 28 8.04 -18.12 8.91
C LEU A 28 7.96 -18.88 10.24
N ARG A 29 6.75 -19.06 10.78
CA ARG A 29 6.51 -19.86 11.98
C ARG A 29 6.24 -21.34 11.71
N GLY A 30 6.34 -21.77 10.45
CA GLY A 30 6.29 -23.17 10.03
C GLY A 30 4.91 -23.69 9.64
N LEU A 31 3.91 -22.81 9.45
CA LEU A 31 2.61 -23.22 8.91
C LEU A 31 2.69 -23.38 7.39
N SER A 32 1.99 -24.39 6.85
CA SER A 32 1.70 -24.47 5.42
C SER A 32 0.61 -23.44 5.08
N VAL A 33 0.93 -22.53 4.16
CA VAL A 33 0.11 -21.34 3.89
C VAL A 33 -0.21 -21.26 2.40
N VAL A 34 -1.45 -20.93 2.08
CA VAL A 34 -1.87 -20.46 0.76
C VAL A 34 -2.58 -19.11 0.89
N ILE A 35 -2.26 -18.17 0.01
CA ILE A 35 -2.95 -16.88 -0.09
C ILE A 35 -3.55 -16.68 -1.47
N PHE A 36 -4.79 -16.21 -1.50
CA PHE A 36 -5.56 -15.95 -2.72
C PHE A 36 -5.84 -14.45 -2.88
N ASP A 37 -5.76 -13.94 -4.09
CA ASP A 37 -6.32 -12.64 -4.46
C ASP A 37 -7.10 -12.75 -5.76
N LYS A 38 -8.26 -12.09 -5.83
CA LYS A 38 -9.14 -12.14 -7.01
C LYS A 38 -8.56 -11.40 -8.21
N ASP A 39 -7.67 -10.43 -7.96
CA ASP A 39 -6.93 -9.69 -8.96
C ASP A 39 -5.42 -9.91 -8.64
N ASP A 40 -4.57 -8.90 -8.81
CA ASP A 40 -3.18 -8.99 -8.35
C ASP A 40 -3.00 -8.44 -6.93
N MET A 41 -1.83 -8.70 -6.34
CA MET A 41 -1.47 -8.19 -5.02
C MET A 41 -1.57 -6.67 -4.92
N CYS A 42 -1.94 -6.16 -3.74
CA CYS A 42 -2.06 -4.73 -3.45
C CYS A 42 -3.19 -3.97 -4.17
N THR A 43 -3.96 -4.56 -5.10
CA THR A 43 -4.99 -3.87 -5.93
C THR A 43 -6.08 -3.10 -5.15
N GLY A 44 -6.42 -3.55 -3.94
CA GLY A 44 -7.45 -2.92 -3.11
C GLY A 44 -6.98 -1.70 -2.31
N CYS A 45 -7.44 -1.59 -1.05
CA CYS A 45 -7.16 -0.44 -0.18
C CYS A 45 -5.65 -0.18 0.10
N SER A 46 -4.78 -1.17 -0.12
CA SER A 46 -3.33 -1.02 0.12
C SER A 46 -2.68 -0.09 -0.90
N TRP A 47 -3.12 -0.14 -2.16
CA TRP A 47 -2.65 0.71 -3.26
C TRP A 47 -3.03 2.18 -3.07
N ILE A 48 -4.28 2.44 -2.71
CA ILE A 48 -4.89 3.79 -2.63
C ILE A 48 -4.63 4.53 -1.31
N SER A 49 -3.55 4.17 -0.61
CA SER A 49 -3.18 4.82 0.66
C SER A 49 -2.59 6.21 0.44
N SER A 50 -2.42 6.97 1.54
CA SER A 50 -1.62 8.21 1.50
C SER A 50 -0.11 7.97 1.45
N ARG A 51 0.31 6.70 1.32
CA ARG A 51 1.73 6.32 1.18
C ARG A 51 2.61 6.73 2.38
N LEU A 52 2.00 6.80 3.57
CA LEU A 52 2.65 7.17 4.83
C LEU A 52 2.76 5.98 5.79
N ILE A 53 3.93 5.87 6.43
CA ILE A 53 4.15 5.03 7.62
C ILE A 53 4.22 5.98 8.81
N HIS A 54 3.05 6.34 9.33
CA HIS A 54 2.91 7.39 10.33
C HIS A 54 2.40 6.88 11.68
N GLY A 55 2.85 7.53 12.76
CA GLY A 55 2.40 7.26 14.14
C GLY A 55 0.95 7.69 14.42
N GLY A 56 0.42 8.60 13.59
CA GLY A 56 -0.98 9.05 13.70
C GLY A 56 -1.17 10.09 14.78
N LEU A 57 -0.44 11.19 14.64
CA LEU A 57 -0.45 12.33 15.55
C LEU A 57 -1.85 12.75 16.03
N ARG A 58 -2.81 12.82 15.11
CA ARG A 58 -4.20 13.17 15.42
C ARG A 58 -4.82 12.30 16.51
N TYR A 59 -4.44 11.03 16.62
CA TYR A 59 -5.01 10.11 17.60
C TYR A 59 -4.62 10.47 19.05
N LEU A 60 -3.58 11.28 19.26
CA LEU A 60 -3.27 11.85 20.58
C LEU A 60 -4.41 12.73 21.11
N GLU A 61 -5.15 13.42 20.24
CA GLU A 61 -6.28 14.25 20.65
C GLU A 61 -7.44 13.44 21.22
N TYR A 62 -7.54 12.17 20.83
CA TYR A 62 -8.53 11.21 21.31
C TYR A 62 -7.98 10.30 22.41
N ALA A 63 -6.79 10.62 22.96
CA ALA A 63 -6.09 9.84 23.98
C ALA A 63 -5.85 8.38 23.59
N GLU A 64 -5.76 8.05 22.30
CA GLU A 64 -5.43 6.70 21.82
C GLU A 64 -3.91 6.43 21.86
N ILE A 65 -3.30 6.67 23.04
CA ILE A 65 -1.85 6.53 23.26
C ILE A 65 -1.31 5.15 22.84
N PRO A 66 -1.96 4.01 23.14
CA PRO A 66 -1.46 2.70 22.73
C PRO A 66 -1.34 2.56 21.20
N LEU A 67 -2.30 3.11 20.45
CA LEU A 67 -2.29 3.06 18.99
C LEU A 67 -1.16 3.91 18.40
N VAL A 68 -0.92 5.09 18.99
CA VAL A 68 0.17 5.98 18.57
C VAL A 68 1.52 5.35 18.86
N TYR A 69 1.69 4.79 20.07
CA TYR A 69 2.91 4.07 20.45
C TYR A 69 3.19 2.87 19.54
N GLU A 70 2.18 2.03 19.30
CA GLU A 70 2.26 0.90 18.37
C GLU A 70 2.70 1.37 16.97
N SER A 71 2.03 2.39 16.44
CA SER A 71 2.32 2.90 15.09
C SER A 71 3.74 3.48 14.98
N LEU A 72 4.24 4.19 16.01
CA LEU A 72 5.60 4.72 16.06
C LEU A 72 6.65 3.62 16.18
N HIS A 73 6.36 2.56 16.94
CA HIS A 73 7.23 1.39 17.07
C HIS A 73 7.33 0.62 15.74
N GLU A 74 6.20 0.37 15.08
CA GLU A 74 6.17 -0.32 13.79
C GLU A 74 6.83 0.53 12.69
N ARG A 75 6.69 1.86 12.73
CA ARG A 75 7.46 2.76 11.85
C ARG A 75 8.97 2.56 11.99
N ARG A 76 9.47 2.42 13.23
CA ARG A 76 10.89 2.12 13.48
C ARG A 76 11.25 0.74 12.92
N CYS A 77 10.43 -0.27 13.18
CA CYS A 77 10.63 -1.62 12.66
C CYS A 77 10.77 -1.62 11.14
N LEU A 78 9.81 -1.03 10.42
CA LEU A 78 9.80 -1.00 8.96
C LEU A 78 10.98 -0.24 8.37
N ARG A 79 11.44 0.83 9.03
CA ARG A 79 12.65 1.53 8.61
C ARG A 79 13.93 0.70 8.73
N LEU A 80 13.95 -0.30 9.61
CA LEU A 80 15.08 -1.21 9.76
C LEU A 80 14.95 -2.41 8.81
N THR A 81 13.75 -2.97 8.67
CA THR A 81 13.54 -4.20 7.90
C THR A 81 13.31 -3.95 6.41
N ALA A 82 12.96 -2.72 6.01
CA ALA A 82 12.59 -2.35 4.65
C ALA A 82 13.19 -0.99 4.27
N GLU A 83 14.46 -0.77 4.60
CA GLU A 83 15.13 0.53 4.47
C GLU A 83 15.16 1.07 3.03
N HIS A 84 15.12 0.20 2.02
CA HIS A 84 15.02 0.58 0.61
C HIS A 84 13.67 1.20 0.26
N LEU A 85 12.59 0.79 0.93
CA LEU A 85 11.22 1.24 0.66
C LEU A 85 10.73 2.37 1.58
N VAL A 86 11.12 2.33 2.86
CA VAL A 86 10.57 3.22 3.90
C VAL A 86 11.58 4.29 4.27
N LYS A 87 11.36 5.51 3.75
CA LYS A 87 12.26 6.65 3.94
C LYS A 87 11.69 7.66 4.92
N PRO A 88 12.53 8.38 5.69
CA PRO A 88 12.08 9.50 6.52
C PRO A 88 11.32 10.53 5.70
N LEU A 89 10.25 11.09 6.26
CA LEU A 89 9.52 12.20 5.67
C LEU A 89 9.39 13.32 6.69
N ARG A 90 9.83 14.51 6.30
CA ARG A 90 9.67 15.72 7.10
C ARG A 90 8.29 16.30 6.84
N ILE A 91 7.51 16.46 7.90
CA ILE A 91 6.12 16.93 7.85
C ILE A 91 5.99 18.24 8.62
N CYS A 92 5.34 19.22 8.00
CA CYS A 92 5.04 20.52 8.56
C CYS A 92 3.54 20.66 8.89
N ILE A 93 3.24 21.23 10.05
CA ILE A 93 1.91 21.63 10.50
C ILE A 93 1.91 23.16 10.62
N PRO A 94 1.40 23.89 9.62
CA PRO A 94 1.30 25.35 9.69
C PRO A 94 0.17 25.77 10.65
N ILE A 95 0.45 26.76 11.50
CA ILE A 95 -0.48 27.25 12.52
C ILE A 95 -0.88 28.68 12.18
N PHE A 96 -2.11 28.83 11.70
CA PHE A 96 -2.69 30.12 11.32
C PHE A 96 -3.44 30.79 12.47
N LYS A 97 -3.68 32.10 12.35
CA LYS A 97 -4.57 32.85 13.23
C LYS A 97 -5.98 32.26 13.15
N GLY A 98 -6.61 32.06 14.31
CA GLY A 98 -7.92 31.41 14.40
C GLY A 98 -7.88 29.88 14.31
N ALA A 99 -6.70 29.26 14.16
CA ALA A 99 -6.59 27.81 14.20
C ALA A 99 -7.12 27.25 15.54
N ARG A 100 -7.82 26.11 15.46
CA ARG A 100 -8.39 25.43 16.62
C ARG A 100 -7.32 25.06 17.66
N ARG A 101 -6.12 24.71 17.21
CA ARG A 101 -4.96 24.41 18.04
C ARG A 101 -3.91 25.52 17.94
N GLY A 102 -3.63 26.18 19.06
CA GLY A 102 -2.57 27.19 19.13
C GLY A 102 -1.16 26.57 19.23
N PRO A 103 -0.08 27.38 19.05
CA PRO A 103 1.30 26.88 19.02
C PRO A 103 1.74 26.12 20.27
N LEU A 104 1.28 26.53 21.46
CA LEU A 104 1.61 25.86 22.72
C LEU A 104 1.01 24.44 22.78
N LEU A 105 -0.24 24.28 22.37
CA LEU A 105 -0.91 22.97 22.38
C LEU A 105 -0.27 22.02 21.36
N ILE A 106 0.04 22.52 20.16
CA ILE A 106 0.78 21.74 19.15
C ILE A 106 2.15 21.33 19.68
N ARG A 107 2.91 22.25 20.30
CA ARG A 107 4.21 21.93 20.91
C ARG A 107 4.10 20.83 21.98
N LEU A 108 3.10 20.88 22.85
CA LEU A 108 2.87 19.82 23.84
C LEU A 108 2.55 18.47 23.17
N GLY A 109 1.72 18.47 22.14
CA GLY A 109 1.45 17.27 21.34
C GLY A 109 2.70 16.71 20.66
N MET A 110 3.57 17.57 20.13
CA MET A 110 4.85 17.18 19.53
C MET A 110 5.82 16.59 20.56
N ILE A 111 5.91 17.18 21.75
CA ILE A 111 6.69 16.62 22.86
C ILE A 111 6.18 15.22 23.21
N ALA A 112 4.86 15.06 23.37
CA ALA A 112 4.27 13.74 23.65
C ALA A 112 4.56 12.73 22.53
N TYR A 113 4.45 13.14 21.27
CA TYR A 113 4.73 12.29 20.12
C TYR A 113 6.20 11.84 20.08
N ASP A 114 7.14 12.75 20.39
CA ASP A 114 8.56 12.43 20.49
C ASP A 114 8.88 11.47 21.64
N LEU A 115 8.23 11.65 22.80
CA LEU A 115 8.39 10.76 23.96
C LEU A 115 7.88 9.35 23.67
N LEU A 116 6.77 9.21 22.93
CA LEU A 116 6.22 7.91 22.52
C LEU A 116 7.07 7.25 21.42
N SER A 117 7.84 8.03 20.67
CA SER A 117 8.69 7.55 19.58
C SER A 117 10.05 7.01 20.07
N VAL A 118 10.02 6.09 21.03
CA VAL A 118 11.21 5.51 21.68
C VAL A 118 12.13 4.83 20.65
N GLY A 119 13.43 5.15 20.71
CA GLY A 119 14.44 4.55 19.82
C GLY A 119 14.35 5.00 18.36
N LYS A 120 13.71 6.16 18.09
CA LYS A 120 13.57 6.70 16.73
C LYS A 120 14.90 6.93 16.03
N LEU A 121 14.86 6.76 14.71
CA LEU A 121 15.98 6.96 13.79
C LEU A 121 15.82 8.27 13.00
N VAL A 122 15.12 9.25 13.57
CA VAL A 122 14.85 10.59 13.00
C VAL A 122 15.02 11.67 14.08
N PRO A 123 15.30 12.93 13.67
CA PRO A 123 15.40 14.05 14.60
C PRO A 123 14.15 14.32 15.46
N GLY A 124 14.31 15.20 16.44
CA GLY A 124 13.25 15.85 17.22
C GLY A 124 12.26 16.65 16.38
N HIS A 125 11.11 16.98 16.97
CA HIS A 125 10.29 18.06 16.44
C HIS A 125 10.97 19.42 16.60
N GLU A 126 10.59 20.35 15.73
CA GLU A 126 11.02 21.75 15.74
C GLU A 126 9.78 22.64 15.75
N MET A 127 9.84 23.76 16.47
CA MET A 127 8.84 24.82 16.41
C MET A 127 9.45 26.03 15.72
N LEU A 128 8.86 26.43 14.60
CA LEU A 128 9.31 27.56 13.78
C LEU A 128 8.37 28.75 13.99
N SER A 129 8.94 29.96 13.96
CA SER A 129 8.15 31.19 13.85
C SER A 129 7.52 31.30 12.46
N GLY A 130 6.46 32.10 12.32
CA GLY A 130 5.86 32.37 11.01
C GLY A 130 6.86 32.95 10.00
N ASP A 131 7.79 33.82 10.44
CA ASP A 131 8.84 34.39 9.58
C ASP A 131 9.84 33.34 9.11
N ALA A 132 10.32 32.48 10.03
CA ALA A 132 11.24 31.40 9.68
C ALA A 132 10.59 30.44 8.67
N MET A 133 9.32 30.08 8.91
CA MET A 133 8.58 29.20 8.00
C MET A 133 8.40 29.81 6.61
N ARG A 134 8.08 31.11 6.51
CA ARG A 134 7.96 31.81 5.21
C ARG A 134 9.27 31.84 4.44
N LYS A 135 10.40 31.92 5.14
CA LYS A 135 11.71 31.91 4.49
C LYS A 135 12.04 30.54 3.90
N GLU A 136 11.64 29.46 4.58
CA GLU A 136 11.93 28.09 4.15
C GLU A 136 10.93 27.57 3.11
N GLU A 137 9.65 27.94 3.23
CA GLU A 137 8.59 27.54 2.30
C GLU A 137 7.87 28.80 1.76
N PRO A 138 8.48 29.52 0.79
CA PRO A 138 7.97 30.80 0.30
C PRO A 138 6.62 30.71 -0.40
N GLY A 139 6.23 29.53 -0.90
CA GLY A 139 4.92 29.29 -1.49
C GLY A 139 3.78 29.19 -0.48
N LEU A 140 4.08 28.96 0.81
CA LEU A 140 3.07 28.85 1.85
C LEU A 140 2.35 30.20 2.05
N ARG A 141 1.02 30.15 2.17
CA ARG A 141 0.20 31.32 2.48
C ARG A 141 0.76 32.08 3.69
N SER A 142 1.14 33.33 3.47
CA SER A 142 1.74 34.19 4.49
C SER A 142 0.71 34.80 5.44
N GLU A 143 -0.48 35.11 4.94
CA GLU A 143 -1.53 35.76 5.71
C GLU A 143 -1.95 34.93 6.93
N GLY A 144 -1.86 35.54 8.10
CA GLY A 144 -2.26 34.92 9.36
C GLY A 144 -1.34 33.81 9.86
N LEU A 145 -0.23 33.48 9.20
CA LEU A 145 0.71 32.44 9.66
C LEU A 145 1.44 32.89 10.93
N ARG A 146 1.23 32.18 12.04
CA ARG A 146 1.81 32.51 13.36
C ARG A 146 3.05 31.70 13.68
N ALA A 147 3.01 30.40 13.41
CA ALA A 147 4.06 29.44 13.71
C ALA A 147 3.89 28.21 12.83
N ALA A 148 4.86 27.31 12.85
CA ALA A 148 4.72 25.97 12.32
C ALA A 148 5.39 24.96 13.26
N ALA A 149 4.87 23.74 13.29
CA ALA A 149 5.57 22.61 13.88
C ALA A 149 6.11 21.74 12.75
N ARG A 150 7.37 21.34 12.85
CA ARG A 150 8.00 20.42 11.92
C ARG A 150 8.41 19.17 12.67
N TYR A 151 8.12 18.01 12.12
CA TYR A 151 8.45 16.73 12.74
C TYR A 151 8.71 15.68 11.65
N TYR A 152 9.09 14.47 12.06
CA TYR A 152 9.36 13.39 11.13
C TYR A 152 8.41 12.23 11.33
N ASP A 153 7.86 11.75 10.22
CA ASP A 153 7.29 10.41 10.05
C ASP A 153 8.09 9.69 8.96
N ALA A 154 7.51 8.69 8.31
CA ALA A 154 8.10 8.04 7.16
C ALA A 154 7.11 7.96 5.99
N GLN A 155 7.65 7.97 4.78
CA GLN A 155 6.91 7.71 3.55
C GLN A 155 7.34 6.35 3.02
N ILE A 156 6.38 5.64 2.45
CA ILE A 156 6.65 4.50 1.59
C ILE A 156 6.31 4.93 0.18
N LYS A 157 7.32 5.07 -0.69
CA LYS A 157 7.09 5.56 -2.05
C LYS A 157 6.14 4.64 -2.82
N PHE A 158 6.31 3.33 -2.68
CA PHE A 158 5.52 2.31 -3.38
C PHE A 158 4.97 1.27 -2.39
N ALA A 159 3.70 1.39 -2.01
CA ALA A 159 3.02 0.45 -1.11
C ALA A 159 2.91 -0.95 -1.73
N GLU A 160 2.83 -1.01 -3.05
CA GLU A 160 2.86 -2.18 -3.92
C GLU A 160 4.08 -3.05 -3.61
N ARG A 161 5.27 -2.42 -3.52
CA ARG A 161 6.53 -3.11 -3.21
C ARG A 161 6.55 -3.68 -1.81
N LEU A 162 5.99 -2.99 -0.81
CA LEU A 162 5.92 -3.53 0.56
C LEU A 162 5.02 -4.76 0.63
N VAL A 163 3.87 -4.76 -0.05
CA VAL A 163 3.00 -5.96 -0.11
C VAL A 163 3.76 -7.12 -0.76
N LEU A 164 4.35 -6.88 -1.94
CA LEU A 164 5.09 -7.89 -2.68
C LEU A 164 6.26 -8.47 -1.88
N GLU A 165 7.07 -7.63 -1.22
CA GLU A 165 8.20 -8.07 -0.39
C GLU A 165 7.76 -9.01 0.75
N ASN A 166 6.58 -8.78 1.34
CA ASN A 166 6.03 -9.72 2.34
C ASN A 166 5.62 -11.05 1.69
N LEU A 167 5.01 -11.02 0.51
CA LEU A 167 4.63 -12.24 -0.23
C LEU A 167 5.84 -13.03 -0.72
N LEU A 168 6.90 -12.36 -1.16
CA LEU A 168 8.17 -12.98 -1.54
C LEU A 168 8.86 -13.63 -0.33
N SER A 169 8.82 -12.96 0.82
CA SER A 169 9.29 -13.53 2.09
C SER A 169 8.46 -14.75 2.49
N ALA A 170 7.13 -14.71 2.29
CA ALA A 170 6.26 -15.85 2.54
C ALA A 170 6.55 -17.02 1.58
N ARG A 171 6.70 -16.76 0.28
CA ARG A 171 7.09 -17.76 -0.74
C ARG A 171 8.41 -18.42 -0.39
N SER A 172 9.40 -17.63 0.02
CA SER A 172 10.72 -18.14 0.43
C SER A 172 10.64 -19.05 1.66
N ALA A 173 9.60 -18.88 2.50
CA ALA A 173 9.29 -19.74 3.64
C ALA A 173 8.33 -20.89 3.31
N GLY A 174 7.97 -21.09 2.03
CA GLY A 174 7.13 -22.19 1.55
C GLY A 174 5.64 -21.87 1.36
N ALA A 175 5.22 -20.61 1.49
CA ALA A 175 3.84 -20.23 1.20
C ALA A 175 3.54 -20.25 -0.31
N GLU A 176 2.31 -20.60 -0.66
CA GLU A 176 1.78 -20.49 -2.02
C GLU A 176 1.01 -19.19 -2.21
N VAL A 177 1.32 -18.46 -3.27
CA VAL A 177 0.71 -17.17 -3.61
C VAL A 177 -0.06 -17.33 -4.91
N MET A 178 -1.38 -17.21 -4.83
CA MET A 178 -2.33 -17.42 -5.91
C MET A 178 -3.02 -16.09 -6.25
N THR A 179 -2.43 -15.30 -7.13
CA THR A 179 -3.05 -14.09 -7.70
C THR A 179 -4.01 -14.46 -8.83
N HIS A 180 -4.93 -13.57 -9.17
CA HIS A 180 -5.98 -13.77 -10.17
C HIS A 180 -6.87 -14.99 -9.86
N CYS A 181 -6.97 -15.37 -8.59
CA CYS A 181 -7.73 -16.50 -8.08
C CYS A 181 -8.83 -16.02 -7.11
N GLU A 182 -10.08 -15.92 -7.58
CA GLU A 182 -11.21 -15.49 -6.75
C GLU A 182 -11.75 -16.65 -5.92
N VAL A 183 -11.73 -16.53 -4.59
CA VAL A 183 -12.42 -17.48 -3.71
C VAL A 183 -13.93 -17.28 -3.83
N THR A 184 -14.62 -18.30 -4.34
CA THR A 184 -16.07 -18.26 -4.63
C THR A 184 -16.91 -19.01 -3.60
N SER A 185 -16.29 -19.88 -2.79
CA SER A 185 -17.01 -20.62 -1.74
C SER A 185 -16.11 -20.97 -0.55
N ILE A 186 -16.61 -20.73 0.66
CA ILE A 186 -16.01 -21.24 1.90
C ILE A 186 -16.69 -22.57 2.24
N LYS A 187 -15.91 -23.64 2.31
CA LYS A 187 -16.42 -24.99 2.62
C LYS A 187 -16.35 -25.27 4.10
N THR A 188 -17.41 -25.88 4.62
CA THR A 188 -17.50 -26.30 6.01
C THR A 188 -17.90 -27.77 6.12
N THR A 189 -17.48 -28.41 7.20
CA THR A 189 -17.84 -29.79 7.56
C THR A 189 -18.13 -29.80 9.05
N ASN A 190 -19.34 -30.20 9.45
CA ASN A 190 -19.81 -30.18 10.84
C ASN A 190 -19.59 -28.81 11.54
N GLY A 191 -19.83 -27.71 10.83
CA GLY A 191 -19.66 -26.35 11.37
C GLY A 191 -18.21 -25.88 11.51
N THR A 192 -17.22 -26.62 10.99
CA THR A 192 -15.80 -26.23 10.96
C THR A 192 -15.36 -25.97 9.53
N VAL A 193 -14.50 -24.97 9.30
CA VAL A 193 -13.86 -24.75 7.99
C VAL A 193 -13.12 -26.02 7.55
N SER A 194 -13.30 -26.42 6.29
CA SER A 194 -12.63 -27.60 5.72
C SER A 194 -11.92 -27.34 4.39
N GLY A 195 -12.19 -26.20 3.74
CA GLY A 195 -11.59 -25.84 2.46
C GLY A 195 -12.16 -24.56 1.86
N VAL A 196 -11.64 -24.20 0.70
CA VAL A 196 -12.20 -23.16 -0.17
C VAL A 196 -12.30 -23.67 -1.60
N ALA A 197 -13.29 -23.19 -2.34
CA ALA A 197 -13.31 -23.27 -3.80
C ALA A 197 -12.93 -21.90 -4.38
N TYR A 198 -12.16 -21.90 -5.46
CA TYR A 198 -11.75 -20.69 -6.15
C TYR A 198 -11.79 -20.87 -7.66
N VAL A 199 -11.88 -19.76 -8.38
CA VAL A 199 -11.78 -19.68 -9.84
C VAL A 199 -10.46 -19.00 -10.18
N ASP A 200 -9.61 -19.65 -10.96
CA ASP A 200 -8.47 -19.02 -11.60
C ASP A 200 -8.98 -18.24 -12.81
N LYS A 201 -8.80 -16.91 -12.82
CA LYS A 201 -9.33 -16.02 -13.85
C LYS A 201 -8.47 -16.02 -15.13
N ILE A 202 -7.28 -16.63 -15.09
CA ILE A 202 -6.41 -16.76 -16.26
C ILE A 202 -6.98 -17.80 -17.23
N ASP A 203 -7.42 -18.96 -16.71
CA ASP A 203 -7.97 -20.06 -17.53
C ASP A 203 -9.46 -20.34 -17.28
N ASN A 204 -10.08 -19.62 -16.34
CA ASN A 204 -11.46 -19.80 -15.86
C ASN A 204 -11.74 -21.17 -15.23
N ALA A 205 -10.71 -21.91 -14.81
CA ALA A 205 -10.88 -23.19 -14.15
C ALA A 205 -11.28 -23.03 -12.69
N THR A 206 -12.13 -23.94 -12.21
CA THR A 206 -12.54 -23.99 -10.79
C THR A 206 -11.74 -25.07 -10.07
N HIS A 207 -11.20 -24.70 -8.91
CA HIS A 207 -10.36 -25.55 -8.10
C HIS A 207 -10.81 -25.56 -6.64
N GLU A 208 -10.32 -26.53 -5.89
CA GLU A 208 -10.59 -26.65 -4.46
C GLU A 208 -9.32 -27.02 -3.70
N VAL A 209 -9.17 -26.44 -2.51
CA VAL A 209 -8.09 -26.81 -1.57
C VAL A 209 -8.68 -27.08 -0.20
N SER A 210 -8.06 -28.02 0.53
CA SER A 210 -8.41 -28.28 1.93
C SER A 210 -7.62 -27.35 2.84
N VAL A 211 -8.27 -26.79 3.86
CA VAL A 211 -7.64 -25.82 4.75
C VAL A 211 -8.08 -26.06 6.19
N GLY A 212 -7.14 -25.95 7.14
CA GLY A 212 -7.43 -26.07 8.57
C GLY A 212 -8.03 -24.80 9.17
N THR A 213 -7.63 -23.63 8.69
CA THR A 213 -8.11 -22.32 9.15
C THR A 213 -8.20 -21.37 7.96
N LEU A 214 -9.24 -20.53 7.91
CA LEU A 214 -9.38 -19.49 6.89
C LEU A 214 -9.33 -18.11 7.53
N VAL A 215 -8.43 -17.26 7.01
CA VAL A 215 -8.33 -15.85 7.35
C VAL A 215 -8.85 -15.00 6.20
N ASN A 216 -10.02 -14.41 6.37
CA ASN A 216 -10.58 -13.42 5.48
C ASN A 216 -9.94 -12.04 5.75
N ALA A 217 -8.95 -11.69 4.94
CA ALA A 217 -8.23 -10.42 4.97
C ALA A 217 -8.56 -9.55 3.74
N ALA A 218 -9.75 -9.72 3.16
CA ALA A 218 -10.17 -9.10 1.91
C ALA A 218 -10.50 -7.59 2.01
N GLY A 219 -10.04 -6.91 3.07
CA GLY A 219 -10.23 -5.47 3.26
C GLY A 219 -11.71 -5.06 3.17
N PRO A 220 -12.09 -4.12 2.28
CA PRO A 220 -13.48 -3.71 2.11
C PRO A 220 -14.43 -4.85 1.71
N TRP A 221 -13.90 -5.92 1.09
CA TRP A 221 -14.68 -7.06 0.61
C TRP A 221 -14.88 -8.17 1.66
N VAL A 222 -14.48 -7.96 2.92
CA VAL A 222 -14.66 -8.97 3.99
C VAL A 222 -16.08 -9.50 4.05
N ASP A 223 -17.09 -8.63 3.97
CA ASP A 223 -18.50 -9.05 4.01
C ASP A 223 -18.90 -9.84 2.76
N ARG A 224 -18.40 -9.51 1.56
CA ARG A 224 -18.66 -10.27 0.31
C ARG A 224 -18.06 -11.68 0.41
N VAL A 225 -16.85 -11.81 0.94
CA VAL A 225 -16.23 -13.13 1.15
C VAL A 225 -17.01 -13.95 2.18
N LEU A 226 -17.47 -13.34 3.29
CA LEU A 226 -18.30 -14.04 4.28
C LEU A 226 -19.64 -14.52 3.71
N GLN A 227 -20.22 -13.81 2.74
CA GLN A 227 -21.45 -14.25 2.06
C GLN A 227 -21.27 -15.52 1.22
N THR A 228 -20.04 -15.94 0.94
CA THR A 228 -19.73 -17.21 0.26
C THR A 228 -19.71 -18.42 1.21
N ALA A 229 -19.86 -18.19 2.53
CA ALA A 229 -20.02 -19.24 3.52
C ALA A 229 -21.50 -19.72 3.60
N PRO A 230 -21.76 -20.94 4.09
CA PRO A 230 -23.13 -21.48 4.17
C PRO A 230 -24.07 -20.73 5.11
N VAL A 231 -23.53 -19.94 6.05
CA VAL A 231 -24.28 -19.21 7.07
C VAL A 231 -24.12 -17.70 6.83
N ARG A 232 -25.24 -17.00 6.72
CA ARG A 232 -25.24 -15.53 6.56
C ARG A 232 -24.82 -14.82 7.84
N THR A 233 -24.12 -13.70 7.68
CA THR A 233 -23.64 -12.85 8.78
C THR A 233 -24.22 -11.45 8.75
N GLU A 234 -24.09 -10.77 9.88
CA GLU A 234 -24.25 -9.32 9.97
C GLU A 234 -23.13 -8.59 9.21
N ARG A 235 -23.40 -7.35 8.78
CA ARG A 235 -22.43 -6.47 8.13
C ARG A 235 -21.32 -6.10 9.10
N HIS A 236 -20.06 -6.24 8.70
CA HIS A 236 -18.90 -5.86 9.50
C HIS A 236 -18.21 -4.60 9.00
N ILE A 237 -18.29 -4.28 7.70
CA ILE A 237 -17.60 -3.15 7.08
C ILE A 237 -18.56 -1.98 6.84
N GLY A 238 -18.24 -0.81 7.40
CA GLY A 238 -18.91 0.48 7.11
C GLY A 238 -17.92 1.50 6.59
N GLY A 239 -17.19 1.12 5.55
CA GLY A 239 -16.03 1.84 5.09
C GLY A 239 -16.33 3.23 4.52
N THR A 240 -15.27 4.03 4.46
CA THR A 240 -15.33 5.40 3.92
C THR A 240 -14.41 5.53 2.74
N LYS A 241 -14.91 6.11 1.65
CA LYS A 241 -14.12 6.49 0.49
C LYS A 241 -13.13 7.59 0.87
N GLY A 242 -11.89 7.41 0.45
CA GLY A 242 -10.85 8.41 0.45
C GLY A 242 -10.21 8.49 -0.91
N SER A 243 -9.99 9.73 -1.35
CA SER A 243 -9.46 10.03 -2.67
C SER A 243 -8.19 10.84 -2.57
N HIS A 244 -7.36 10.75 -3.62
CA HIS A 244 -6.15 11.52 -3.81
C HIS A 244 -6.05 11.98 -5.27
N ILE A 245 -5.53 13.19 -5.47
CA ILE A 245 -5.14 13.70 -6.79
C ILE A 245 -3.61 13.79 -6.85
N ILE A 246 -3.06 13.48 -8.02
CA ILE A 246 -1.62 13.55 -8.29
C ILE A 246 -1.42 14.65 -9.31
N VAL A 247 -0.58 15.62 -8.95
CA VAL A 247 -0.24 16.77 -9.79
C VAL A 247 1.28 16.87 -9.96
N GLY A 248 1.70 17.50 -11.04
CA GLY A 248 3.12 17.83 -11.26
C GLY A 248 3.63 18.87 -10.26
N LYS A 249 4.92 19.19 -10.36
CA LYS A 249 5.49 20.31 -9.59
C LYS A 249 4.85 21.62 -10.02
N PHE A 250 4.39 22.41 -9.05
CA PHE A 250 3.70 23.69 -9.26
C PHE A 250 4.45 24.88 -8.66
N GLU A 251 4.02 26.10 -8.99
CA GLU A 251 4.63 27.32 -8.46
C GLU A 251 4.45 27.42 -6.94
N GLY A 252 5.55 27.55 -6.21
CA GLY A 252 5.54 27.56 -4.74
C GLY A 252 5.33 26.18 -4.11
N ALA A 253 5.51 25.09 -4.86
CA ALA A 253 5.36 23.74 -4.32
C ALA A 253 6.33 23.46 -3.16
N PRO A 254 5.85 22.80 -2.09
CA PRO A 254 6.62 22.67 -0.86
C PRO A 254 7.73 21.62 -0.98
N GLN A 255 8.80 21.80 -0.20
CA GLN A 255 9.84 20.78 -0.04
C GLN A 255 9.46 19.77 1.05
N ASP A 256 8.82 20.25 2.11
CA ASP A 256 8.27 19.41 3.17
C ASP A 256 6.91 18.83 2.75
N ALA A 257 6.53 17.72 3.38
CA ALA A 257 5.13 17.32 3.39
C ALA A 257 4.34 18.25 4.32
N PHE A 258 3.09 18.53 3.98
CA PHE A 258 2.21 19.37 4.78
C PHE A 258 1.04 18.57 5.34
N TYR A 259 0.78 18.71 6.64
CA TYR A 259 -0.42 18.25 7.33
C TYR A 259 -1.25 19.49 7.69
N VAL A 260 -2.42 19.66 7.07
CA VAL A 260 -3.21 20.90 7.19
C VAL A 260 -4.68 20.56 7.42
N GLU A 261 -5.38 21.38 8.20
CA GLU A 261 -6.83 21.32 8.32
C GLU A 261 -7.48 22.06 7.16
N ALA A 262 -8.41 21.38 6.48
CA ALA A 262 -9.25 21.96 5.45
C ALA A 262 -10.13 23.08 6.04
N ALA A 263 -10.30 24.18 5.32
CA ALA A 263 -11.16 25.28 5.76
C ALA A 263 -12.64 24.90 5.65
N ALA A 264 -13.01 24.05 4.70
CA ALA A 264 -14.38 23.63 4.48
C ALA A 264 -14.99 22.87 5.67
N ASP A 265 -14.22 22.02 6.36
CA ASP A 265 -14.75 21.10 7.38
C ASP A 265 -13.81 20.81 8.57
N GLY A 266 -12.60 21.38 8.58
CA GLY A 266 -11.61 21.18 9.64
C GLY A 266 -10.96 19.79 9.65
N ARG A 267 -11.19 18.93 8.64
CA ARG A 267 -10.52 17.63 8.53
C ARG A 267 -9.08 17.81 8.08
N PRO A 268 -8.15 16.97 8.56
CA PRO A 268 -6.79 17.00 8.06
C PRO A 268 -6.70 16.40 6.67
N PHE A 269 -5.94 17.06 5.81
CA PHE A 269 -5.45 16.54 4.55
C PHE A 269 -3.95 16.83 4.45
N PHE A 270 -3.33 16.22 3.45
CA PHE A 270 -1.92 16.22 3.19
C PHE A 270 -1.62 16.71 1.78
N ILE A 271 -0.48 17.38 1.67
CA ILE A 271 0.18 17.72 0.40
C ILE A 271 1.58 17.12 0.52
N LEU A 272 1.85 16.03 -0.22
CA LEU A 272 3.05 15.22 -0.06
C LEU A 272 3.90 15.29 -1.33
N PRO A 273 5.17 15.73 -1.25
CA PRO A 273 6.14 15.42 -2.29
C PRO A 273 6.24 13.90 -2.45
N TRP A 274 6.07 13.39 -3.66
CA TRP A 274 6.01 11.96 -3.93
C TRP A 274 6.26 11.66 -5.41
N ASN A 275 7.22 10.77 -5.71
CA ASN A 275 7.55 10.32 -7.07
C ASN A 275 7.71 11.45 -8.09
N ASP A 276 8.53 12.45 -7.73
CA ASP A 276 8.79 13.67 -8.53
C ASP A 276 7.53 14.49 -8.89
N GLN A 277 6.44 14.23 -8.16
CA GLN A 277 5.11 14.80 -8.26
C GLN A 277 4.61 15.17 -6.85
N TYR A 278 3.35 15.56 -6.74
CA TYR A 278 2.68 15.81 -5.47
C TYR A 278 1.42 14.97 -5.34
N LEU A 279 1.37 14.19 -4.25
CA LEU A 279 0.21 13.42 -3.83
C LEU A 279 -0.59 14.26 -2.83
N ILE A 280 -1.81 14.64 -3.21
CA ILE A 280 -2.69 15.51 -2.42
C ILE A 280 -3.91 14.71 -1.98
N GLY A 281 -4.19 14.68 -0.69
CA GLY A 281 -5.37 14.04 -0.15
C GLY A 281 -5.40 13.99 1.37
N THR A 282 -6.49 13.64 2.01
CA THR A 282 -7.54 12.80 1.44
C THR A 282 -8.92 13.24 1.90
N THR A 283 -9.93 12.77 1.19
CA THR A 283 -11.34 12.91 1.53
C THR A 283 -11.80 11.78 2.48
N ASP A 284 -12.99 11.95 3.07
CA ASP A 284 -13.61 10.94 3.96
C ASP A 284 -15.13 10.95 3.76
N ILE A 285 -15.63 10.12 2.85
CA ILE A 285 -17.05 10.11 2.43
C ILE A 285 -17.62 8.71 2.65
N ARG A 286 -18.82 8.57 3.23
CA ARG A 286 -19.49 7.26 3.30
C ARG A 286 -19.69 6.68 1.91
N TYR A 287 -19.47 5.37 1.78
CA TYR A 287 -19.57 4.70 0.49
C TYR A 287 -20.31 3.36 0.65
N ASP A 288 -21.44 3.25 -0.05
CA ASP A 288 -22.26 2.03 -0.12
C ASP A 288 -22.40 1.53 -1.58
N GLY A 289 -21.58 2.06 -2.49
CA GLY A 289 -21.55 1.66 -3.91
C GLY A 289 -20.74 0.38 -4.17
N ASP A 290 -20.55 0.08 -5.46
CA ASP A 290 -19.77 -1.07 -5.90
C ASP A 290 -18.26 -0.87 -5.63
N LEU A 291 -17.71 -1.71 -4.75
CA LEU A 291 -16.31 -1.65 -4.34
C LEU A 291 -15.34 -1.92 -5.50
N ASP A 292 -15.77 -2.61 -6.56
CA ASP A 292 -14.94 -2.89 -7.73
C ASP A 292 -14.93 -1.72 -8.74
N LYS A 293 -15.75 -0.67 -8.53
CA LYS A 293 -15.91 0.47 -9.46
C LYS A 293 -15.72 1.83 -8.79
N ILE A 294 -14.89 1.88 -7.73
CA ILE A 294 -14.66 3.12 -6.99
C ILE A 294 -13.92 4.13 -7.86
N ARG A 295 -14.44 5.36 -7.91
CA ARG A 295 -13.84 6.51 -8.61
C ARG A 295 -13.88 7.76 -7.75
N VAL A 296 -12.93 8.65 -8.01
CA VAL A 296 -12.90 10.01 -7.47
C VAL A 296 -14.05 10.79 -8.10
N SER A 297 -14.81 11.56 -7.32
CA SER A 297 -15.86 12.42 -7.86
C SER A 297 -15.37 13.85 -8.11
N ALA A 298 -16.08 14.60 -8.95
CA ALA A 298 -15.75 16.00 -9.24
C ALA A 298 -15.69 16.87 -7.97
N GLU A 299 -16.61 16.63 -7.02
CA GLU A 299 -16.64 17.36 -5.75
C GLU A 299 -15.40 17.09 -4.89
N GLU A 300 -14.84 15.88 -4.94
CA GLU A 300 -13.61 15.55 -4.24
C GLU A 300 -12.40 16.23 -4.88
N VAL A 301 -12.36 16.29 -6.21
CA VAL A 301 -11.33 17.00 -6.96
C VAL A 301 -11.37 18.50 -6.62
N ASP A 302 -12.53 19.12 -6.73
CA ASP A 302 -12.72 20.54 -6.42
C ASP A 302 -12.34 20.86 -4.97
N TYR A 303 -12.69 19.99 -4.02
CA TYR A 303 -12.29 20.10 -2.62
C TYR A 303 -10.77 20.11 -2.48
N LEU A 304 -10.07 19.13 -3.07
CA LEU A 304 -8.62 18.99 -2.93
C LEU A 304 -7.86 20.12 -3.62
N LEU A 305 -8.29 20.54 -4.81
CA LEU A 305 -7.71 21.69 -5.52
C LEU A 305 -7.92 22.99 -4.74
N SER A 306 -9.14 23.25 -4.29
CA SER A 306 -9.48 24.48 -3.55
C SER A 306 -8.71 24.59 -2.23
N GLU A 307 -8.64 23.51 -1.46
CA GLU A 307 -7.89 23.49 -0.21
C GLU A 307 -6.38 23.62 -0.42
N THR A 308 -5.83 23.00 -1.49
CA THR A 308 -4.41 23.14 -1.82
C THR A 308 -4.07 24.56 -2.25
N ASN A 309 -4.85 25.17 -3.15
CA ASN A 309 -4.66 26.56 -3.58
C ASN A 309 -4.82 27.55 -2.42
N ARG A 310 -5.66 27.25 -1.43
CA ARG A 310 -5.75 28.06 -0.21
C ARG A 310 -4.47 28.00 0.62
N VAL A 311 -3.80 26.85 0.68
CA VAL A 311 -2.54 26.67 1.43
C VAL A 311 -1.35 27.24 0.66
N PHE A 312 -1.33 27.05 -0.66
CA PHE A 312 -0.31 27.53 -1.59
C PHE A 312 -0.93 28.40 -2.69
N PRO A 313 -1.16 29.71 -2.44
CA PRO A 313 -1.90 30.58 -3.37
C PRO A 313 -1.27 30.76 -4.76
N ALA A 314 0.05 30.59 -4.87
CA ALA A 314 0.75 30.67 -6.15
C ALA A 314 0.50 29.45 -7.03
N ALA A 315 0.09 28.31 -6.45
CA ALA A 315 -0.08 27.05 -7.16
C ALA A 315 -1.14 27.13 -8.28
N LYS A 316 -2.26 27.80 -8.01
CA LYS A 316 -3.39 28.02 -8.95
C LYS A 316 -3.80 26.75 -9.71
N LEU A 317 -3.72 25.59 -9.05
CA LEU A 317 -4.02 24.30 -9.62
C LEU A 317 -5.47 24.23 -10.11
N ALA A 318 -5.66 23.62 -11.27
CA ALA A 318 -6.94 23.31 -11.87
C ALA A 318 -6.96 21.84 -12.33
N VAL A 319 -8.13 21.36 -12.79
CA VAL A 319 -8.30 19.98 -13.27
C VAL A 319 -7.25 19.56 -14.31
N PRO A 320 -6.85 20.40 -15.31
CA PRO A 320 -5.83 20.03 -16.28
C PRO A 320 -4.42 19.79 -15.70
N ASP A 321 -4.14 20.23 -14.47
CA ASP A 321 -2.85 20.01 -13.80
C ASP A 321 -2.77 18.62 -13.12
N ILE A 322 -3.88 17.87 -13.09
CA ILE A 322 -3.96 16.54 -12.50
C ILE A 322 -3.48 15.51 -13.54
N HIS A 323 -2.43 14.78 -13.21
CA HIS A 323 -1.94 13.67 -14.02
C HIS A 323 -2.88 12.46 -13.93
N TYR A 324 -3.27 12.11 -12.70
CA TYR A 324 -4.25 11.08 -12.41
C TYR A 324 -4.75 11.21 -10.96
N ALA A 325 -5.81 10.48 -10.64
CA ALA A 325 -6.41 10.44 -9.33
C ALA A 325 -6.85 9.01 -9.01
N TYR A 326 -6.83 8.66 -7.73
CA TYR A 326 -7.31 7.35 -7.27
C TYR A 326 -8.18 7.50 -6.01
N ALA A 327 -9.07 6.53 -5.83
CA ALA A 327 -9.96 6.44 -4.70
C ALA A 327 -10.08 5.00 -4.22
N GLY A 328 -10.34 4.83 -2.93
CA GLY A 328 -10.78 3.55 -2.41
C GLY A 328 -11.41 3.64 -1.04
N VAL A 329 -11.92 2.51 -0.58
CA VAL A 329 -12.69 2.42 0.66
C VAL A 329 -11.81 1.91 1.79
N ARG A 330 -11.80 2.64 2.91
CA ARG A 330 -11.12 2.21 4.12
C ARG A 330 -11.95 1.10 4.80
N PRO A 331 -11.39 -0.06 5.14
CA PRO A 331 -12.15 -1.21 5.65
C PRO A 331 -12.51 -1.06 7.13
N LEU A 332 -13.29 -0.04 7.48
CA LEU A 332 -13.59 0.29 8.87
C LEU A 332 -14.75 -0.53 9.44
N PRO A 333 -14.79 -0.73 10.77
CA PRO A 333 -15.95 -1.35 11.42
C PRO A 333 -17.23 -0.59 11.11
N PHE A 334 -18.30 -1.32 10.82
CA PHE A 334 -19.61 -0.76 10.55
C PHE A 334 -20.16 -0.05 11.81
N GLN A 335 -20.53 1.22 11.64
CA GLN A 335 -21.29 1.99 12.61
C GLN A 335 -22.50 2.63 11.90
N LYS A 336 -23.70 2.41 12.44
CA LYS A 336 -24.95 2.86 11.82
C LYS A 336 -25.05 4.39 11.74
N GLU A 337 -24.66 5.08 12.81
CA GLU A 337 -24.79 6.53 12.99
C GLU A 337 -23.50 7.13 13.59
N GLY A 338 -23.32 8.44 13.43
CA GLY A 338 -22.14 9.19 13.90
C GLY A 338 -21.16 9.61 12.78
N PRO A 339 -20.24 10.56 13.05
CA PRO A 339 -19.31 11.06 12.06
C PRO A 339 -18.24 10.02 11.69
N GLU A 340 -17.89 9.94 10.41
CA GLU A 340 -16.93 8.99 9.82
C GLU A 340 -15.56 9.06 10.50
N SER A 341 -15.16 10.29 10.87
CA SER A 341 -13.89 10.55 11.52
C SER A 341 -13.78 10.01 12.95
N ALA A 342 -14.89 9.64 13.58
CA ALA A 342 -14.94 9.03 14.91
C ALA A 342 -14.88 7.49 14.88
N ILE A 343 -14.97 6.86 13.70
CA ILE A 343 -14.86 5.41 13.57
C ILE A 343 -13.42 4.99 13.91
N THR A 344 -13.29 4.03 14.83
CA THR A 344 -11.99 3.52 15.28
C THR A 344 -11.13 3.06 14.11
N ARG A 345 -9.86 3.44 14.14
CA ARG A 345 -8.85 3.05 13.14
C ARG A 345 -7.98 1.88 13.62
N ARG A 346 -8.28 1.30 14.80
CA ARG A 346 -7.67 0.06 15.29
C ARG A 346 -8.13 -1.14 14.46
N HIS A 347 -7.26 -2.12 14.29
CA HIS A 347 -7.65 -3.39 13.71
C HIS A 347 -8.43 -4.25 14.70
N ILE A 348 -9.32 -5.08 14.16
CA ILE A 348 -10.11 -6.05 14.89
C ILE A 348 -9.89 -7.42 14.25
N ILE A 349 -9.44 -8.38 15.05
CA ILE A 349 -9.32 -9.79 14.65
C ILE A 349 -10.59 -10.50 15.13
N LYS A 350 -11.56 -10.63 14.22
CA LYS A 350 -12.88 -11.20 14.51
C LYS A 350 -12.87 -12.70 14.26
N VAL A 351 -13.13 -13.49 15.29
CA VAL A 351 -13.44 -14.92 15.11
C VAL A 351 -14.92 -15.05 14.79
N ASN A 352 -15.25 -15.77 13.71
CA ASN A 352 -16.60 -15.98 13.21
C ASN A 352 -17.14 -17.36 13.60
N ASP A 353 -17.08 -17.67 14.89
CA ASP A 353 -17.55 -18.93 15.50
C ASP A 353 -19.01 -19.27 15.20
N LYS A 354 -19.86 -18.25 15.04
CA LYS A 354 -21.27 -18.40 14.61
C LYS A 354 -21.43 -18.84 13.15
N VAL A 355 -20.39 -18.68 12.33
CA VAL A 355 -20.39 -19.05 10.91
C VAL A 355 -19.73 -20.42 10.73
N ALA A 356 -18.48 -20.50 11.19
CA ALA A 356 -17.70 -21.73 11.18
C ALA A 356 -16.53 -21.62 12.16
N ASP A 357 -16.25 -22.70 12.87
CA ASP A 357 -14.99 -22.82 13.62
C ASP A 357 -13.80 -22.78 12.65
N GLY A 358 -12.77 -21.99 13.00
CA GLY A 358 -11.62 -21.75 12.13
C GLY A 358 -11.74 -20.61 11.12
N LEU A 359 -12.83 -19.83 11.17
CA LEU A 359 -13.00 -18.66 10.30
C LEU A 359 -12.67 -17.37 11.04
N ILE A 360 -11.69 -16.62 10.55
CA ILE A 360 -11.25 -15.33 11.12
C ILE A 360 -11.41 -14.25 10.06
N SER A 361 -11.96 -13.09 10.43
CA SER A 361 -12.00 -11.89 9.58
C SER A 361 -11.13 -10.78 10.17
N ILE A 362 -10.44 -10.06 9.29
CA ILE A 362 -9.65 -8.88 9.63
C ILE A 362 -10.44 -7.63 9.25
N ILE A 363 -10.81 -6.83 10.25
CA ILE A 363 -11.51 -5.55 10.05
C ILE A 363 -10.56 -4.42 10.41
N GLY A 364 -10.44 -3.41 9.55
CA GLY A 364 -9.49 -2.32 9.70
C GLY A 364 -8.04 -2.74 9.41
N GLY A 365 -7.11 -2.17 10.16
CA GLY A 365 -5.68 -2.32 9.92
C GLY A 365 -5.12 -1.19 9.06
N LYS A 366 -3.98 -0.66 9.50
CA LYS A 366 -3.25 0.40 8.79
C LYS A 366 -2.05 -0.21 8.10
N LEU A 367 -1.61 0.44 7.02
CA LEU A 367 -0.33 0.13 6.38
C LEU A 367 0.83 0.18 7.39
N THR A 368 0.81 1.10 8.36
CA THR A 368 1.84 1.17 9.41
C THR A 368 1.88 -0.04 10.34
N THR A 369 0.72 -0.57 10.76
CA THR A 369 0.63 -1.55 11.87
C THR A 369 0.42 -2.99 11.40
N TYR A 370 0.53 -3.24 10.09
CA TYR A 370 0.20 -4.53 9.49
C TYR A 370 1.01 -5.70 10.08
N ARG A 371 2.28 -5.48 10.44
CA ARG A 371 3.17 -6.54 10.94
C ARG A 371 2.77 -6.95 12.37
N ASN A 372 2.46 -6.00 13.26
CA ASN A 372 1.86 -6.32 14.55
C ASN A 372 0.48 -7.00 14.41
N LEU A 373 -0.38 -6.53 13.50
CA LEU A 373 -1.65 -7.18 13.21
C LEU A 373 -1.45 -8.64 12.77
N ALA A 374 -0.48 -8.91 11.90
CA ALA A 374 -0.12 -10.24 11.47
C ALA A 374 0.32 -11.13 12.63
N GLU A 375 1.23 -10.63 13.47
CA GLU A 375 1.71 -11.32 14.67
C GLU A 375 0.56 -11.73 15.60
N GLN A 376 -0.35 -10.79 15.88
CA GLN A 376 -1.53 -11.05 16.72
C GLN A 376 -2.49 -12.05 16.07
N THR A 377 -2.63 -12.01 14.75
CA THR A 377 -3.52 -12.93 14.01
C THR A 377 -2.99 -14.35 14.06
N VAL A 378 -1.69 -14.56 13.81
CA VAL A 378 -1.07 -15.89 13.86
C VAL A 378 -1.05 -16.42 15.29
N ASP A 379 -0.81 -15.58 16.29
CA ASP A 379 -0.95 -15.95 17.71
C ASP A 379 -2.39 -16.40 18.04
N ARG A 380 -3.39 -15.76 17.43
CA ARG A 380 -4.80 -16.14 17.61
C ARG A 380 -5.10 -17.49 16.97
N ILE A 381 -4.55 -17.76 15.77
CA ILE A 381 -4.66 -19.06 15.10
C ILE A 381 -4.03 -20.15 15.98
N ALA A 382 -2.81 -19.92 16.48
CA ALA A 382 -2.11 -20.87 17.35
C ALA A 382 -2.94 -21.23 18.60
N LYS A 383 -3.55 -20.24 19.24
CA LYS A 383 -4.43 -20.45 20.40
C LYS A 383 -5.69 -21.23 20.05
N LEU A 384 -6.37 -20.87 18.96
CA LEU A 384 -7.62 -21.53 18.52
C LEU A 384 -7.40 -22.99 18.11
N ARG A 385 -6.24 -23.29 17.52
CA ARG A 385 -5.88 -24.62 17.01
C ARG A 385 -4.98 -25.41 17.95
N HIS A 386 -4.70 -24.88 19.15
CA HIS A 386 -3.78 -25.46 20.14
C HIS A 386 -2.40 -25.84 19.56
N LEU A 387 -1.91 -25.03 18.62
CA LEU A 387 -0.64 -25.24 17.93
C LEU A 387 0.52 -24.68 18.75
N LYS A 388 1.65 -25.38 18.74
CA LYS A 388 2.93 -24.86 19.21
C LYS A 388 3.71 -24.33 18.02
N LEU A 389 3.72 -23.02 17.85
CA LEU A 389 4.45 -22.35 16.76
C LEU A 389 5.80 -21.81 17.24
N ASN A 390 6.70 -21.61 16.29
CA ASN A 390 7.91 -20.82 16.53
C ASN A 390 7.53 -19.38 16.92
N LYS A 391 8.45 -18.68 17.59
CA LYS A 391 8.26 -17.27 17.94
C LYS A 391 8.24 -16.41 16.67
N CYS A 392 7.48 -15.31 16.72
CA CYS A 392 7.52 -14.29 15.69
C CYS A 392 8.94 -13.74 15.53
N GLN A 393 9.45 -13.71 14.29
CA GLN A 393 10.76 -13.10 13.96
C GLN A 393 10.62 -11.87 13.06
N THR A 394 9.40 -11.57 12.59
CA THR A 394 9.15 -10.54 11.55
C THR A 394 9.59 -9.12 11.93
N ARG A 395 9.83 -8.86 13.23
CA ARG A 395 10.33 -7.58 13.72
C ARG A 395 11.79 -7.31 13.34
N ASP A 396 12.59 -8.37 13.24
CA ASP A 396 14.04 -8.27 13.01
C ASP A 396 14.45 -8.91 11.66
N THR A 397 13.55 -9.68 11.03
CA THR A 397 13.79 -10.24 9.71
C THR A 397 13.64 -9.17 8.62
N LEU A 398 14.74 -8.90 7.90
CA LEU A 398 14.75 -8.03 6.73
C LEU A 398 13.77 -8.51 5.64
N LEU A 399 13.19 -7.59 4.90
CA LEU A 399 12.46 -7.89 3.68
C LEU A 399 13.44 -8.25 2.55
N PRO A 400 13.05 -9.13 1.61
CA PRO A 400 13.94 -9.66 0.57
C PRO A 400 14.80 -8.65 -0.20
N GLY A 401 14.32 -7.44 -0.47
CA GLY A 401 15.08 -6.39 -1.16
C GLY A 401 16.01 -5.54 -0.29
N ALA A 402 15.91 -5.61 1.05
CA ALA A 402 16.74 -4.77 1.92
C ALA A 402 18.23 -5.16 1.93
N PRO A 403 18.63 -6.44 1.98
CA PRO A 403 20.04 -6.84 1.94
C PRO A 403 20.69 -6.54 0.58
N GLY A 404 21.99 -6.23 0.56
CA GLY A 404 22.80 -6.23 -0.67
C GLY A 404 22.65 -5.01 -1.60
N GLN A 405 22.09 -3.90 -1.12
CA GLN A 405 21.86 -2.69 -1.92
C GLN A 405 23.14 -2.09 -2.54
N GLU A 406 24.24 -2.02 -1.78
CA GLU A 406 25.51 -1.46 -2.27
C GLU A 406 26.11 -2.29 -3.41
N ARG A 407 26.09 -3.63 -3.27
CA ARG A 407 26.53 -4.53 -4.35
C ARG A 407 25.66 -4.34 -5.60
N ALA A 408 24.34 -4.25 -5.44
CA ALA A 408 23.45 -4.05 -6.57
C ALA A 408 23.70 -2.70 -7.27
N ARG A 409 23.98 -1.64 -6.49
CA ARG A 409 24.36 -0.32 -7.00
C ARG A 409 25.63 -0.38 -7.84
N GLU A 410 26.67 -1.05 -7.34
CA GLU A 410 27.93 -1.24 -8.07
C GLU A 410 27.69 -1.97 -9.39
N GLN A 411 26.96 -3.09 -9.37
CA GLN A 411 26.63 -3.87 -10.56
C GLN A 411 25.83 -3.07 -11.59
N LEU A 412 24.84 -2.28 -11.15
CA LEU A 412 24.08 -1.40 -12.05
C LEU A 412 24.97 -0.33 -12.69
N GLY A 413 25.94 0.20 -11.94
CA GLY A 413 26.93 1.14 -12.47
C GLY A 413 27.89 0.51 -13.50
N GLU A 414 28.31 -0.73 -13.27
CA GLU A 414 29.16 -1.50 -14.18
C GLU A 414 28.48 -1.85 -15.50
N LEU A 415 27.15 -2.01 -15.51
CA LEU A 415 26.39 -2.23 -16.75
C LEU A 415 26.50 -1.04 -17.72
N GLN A 416 26.64 0.18 -17.20
CA GLN A 416 26.65 1.42 -18.00
C GLN A 416 25.41 1.58 -18.91
N LEU A 417 24.29 0.99 -18.52
CA LEU A 417 23.02 1.02 -19.27
C LEU A 417 22.02 2.04 -18.72
N LEU A 418 22.26 2.60 -17.53
CA LEU A 418 21.32 3.45 -16.80
C LEU A 418 21.93 4.83 -16.51
N SER A 419 21.10 5.86 -16.51
CA SER A 419 21.41 7.15 -15.91
C SER A 419 21.57 7.02 -14.38
N PRO A 420 22.23 7.98 -13.69
CA PRO A 420 22.28 8.00 -12.23
C PRO A 420 20.88 7.92 -11.58
N GLU A 421 19.91 8.63 -12.15
CA GLU A 421 18.51 8.62 -11.73
C GLU A 421 17.87 7.24 -11.99
N GLY A 422 18.23 6.58 -13.09
CA GLY A 422 17.82 5.21 -13.41
C GLY A 422 18.30 4.20 -12.37
N ILE A 423 19.57 4.29 -11.95
CA ILE A 423 20.14 3.43 -10.90
C ILE A 423 19.37 3.63 -9.59
N GLU A 424 19.13 4.88 -9.16
CA GLU A 424 18.35 5.15 -7.95
C GLU A 424 16.92 4.64 -8.05
N ARG A 425 16.28 4.77 -9.23
CA ARG A 425 14.92 4.25 -9.46
C ARG A 425 14.89 2.73 -9.25
N VAL A 426 15.78 1.99 -9.89
CA VAL A 426 15.86 0.53 -9.79
C VAL A 426 16.14 0.11 -8.34
N LEU A 427 17.08 0.75 -7.64
CA LEU A 427 17.35 0.46 -6.24
C LEU A 427 16.17 0.80 -5.32
N CYS A 428 15.43 1.89 -5.59
CA CYS A 428 14.25 2.25 -4.83
C CYS A 428 13.11 1.22 -4.96
N ILE A 429 13.02 0.52 -6.09
CA ILE A 429 11.97 -0.48 -6.35
C ILE A 429 12.40 -1.85 -5.84
N TYR A 430 13.60 -2.29 -6.19
CA TYR A 430 14.06 -3.68 -6.00
C TYR A 430 15.06 -3.85 -4.86
N GLY A 431 15.67 -2.77 -4.38
CA GLY A 431 16.78 -2.84 -3.43
C GLY A 431 17.91 -3.73 -3.94
N GLY A 432 18.47 -4.58 -3.10
CA GLY A 432 19.54 -5.51 -3.49
C GLY A 432 19.11 -6.60 -4.47
N ARG A 433 17.80 -6.86 -4.62
CA ARG A 433 17.30 -7.78 -5.65
C ARG A 433 17.53 -7.27 -7.07
N ALA A 434 17.89 -6.00 -7.25
CA ALA A 434 18.34 -5.48 -8.54
C ALA A 434 19.59 -6.21 -9.08
N SER A 435 20.37 -6.88 -8.24
CA SER A 435 21.48 -7.74 -8.68
C SER A 435 21.02 -8.81 -9.69
N ALA A 436 19.83 -9.40 -9.47
CA ALA A 436 19.27 -10.41 -10.37
C ALA A 436 18.81 -9.82 -11.71
N ILE A 437 18.42 -8.53 -11.74
CA ILE A 437 18.15 -7.82 -13.00
C ILE A 437 19.45 -7.64 -13.78
N CYS A 438 20.55 -7.33 -13.10
CA CYS A 438 21.87 -7.24 -13.73
C CYS A 438 22.31 -8.58 -14.33
N GLU A 439 22.05 -9.69 -13.62
CA GLU A 439 22.31 -11.05 -14.10
C GLU A 439 21.46 -11.38 -15.35
N LEU A 440 20.19 -10.95 -15.39
CA LEU A 440 19.35 -11.09 -16.59
C LEU A 440 19.95 -10.35 -17.79
N CYS A 441 20.37 -9.08 -17.61
CA CYS A 441 21.05 -8.32 -18.66
C CYS A 441 22.33 -9.01 -19.16
N ALA A 442 23.13 -9.56 -18.24
CA ALA A 442 24.36 -10.28 -18.60
C ALA A 442 24.08 -11.60 -19.35
N SER A 443 23.01 -12.30 -19.00
CA SER A 443 22.63 -13.58 -19.61
C SER A 443 21.90 -13.43 -20.96
N ASN A 444 21.23 -12.30 -21.20
CA ASN A 444 20.51 -12.03 -22.43
C ASN A 444 20.71 -10.57 -22.88
N VAL A 445 21.59 -10.40 -23.87
CA VAL A 445 21.94 -9.08 -24.43
C VAL A 445 20.73 -8.34 -25.02
N ALA A 446 19.68 -9.05 -25.46
CA ALA A 446 18.46 -8.40 -25.95
C ALA A 446 17.68 -7.68 -24.83
N LEU A 447 17.88 -8.08 -23.56
CA LEU A 447 17.29 -7.43 -22.39
C LEU A 447 18.18 -6.33 -21.79
N ALA A 448 19.42 -6.20 -22.27
CA ALA A 448 20.40 -5.21 -21.83
C ALA A 448 20.22 -3.86 -22.56
N VAL A 449 18.97 -3.37 -22.59
CA VAL A 449 18.58 -2.11 -23.24
C VAL A 449 17.56 -1.37 -22.37
N THR A 450 17.48 -0.05 -22.51
CA THR A 450 16.43 0.74 -21.88
C THR A 450 15.20 0.87 -22.76
N LEU A 451 14.02 0.93 -22.13
CA LEU A 451 12.72 1.09 -22.78
C LEU A 451 12.32 2.55 -22.96
N ASP A 452 13.00 3.47 -22.27
CA ASP A 452 12.74 4.90 -22.24
C ASP A 452 13.92 5.73 -22.76
N SER A 453 13.64 6.97 -23.17
CA SER A 453 14.64 7.92 -23.64
C SER A 453 15.52 8.49 -22.52
N ASP A 454 15.03 8.49 -21.27
CA ASP A 454 15.76 9.00 -20.12
C ASP A 454 16.73 7.97 -19.52
N VAL A 455 16.77 6.76 -20.11
CA VAL A 455 17.71 5.71 -19.76
C VAL A 455 17.51 5.27 -18.30
N LYS A 456 16.25 5.08 -17.88
CA LYS A 456 15.85 4.76 -16.48
C LYS A 456 15.22 3.38 -16.30
N VAL A 457 14.68 2.78 -17.36
CA VAL A 457 13.86 1.57 -17.30
C VAL A 457 14.46 0.49 -18.18
N LEU A 458 14.90 -0.62 -17.60
CA LEU A 458 15.52 -1.74 -18.32
C LEU A 458 14.46 -2.70 -18.86
N ALA A 459 14.67 -3.23 -20.07
CA ALA A 459 13.86 -4.32 -20.61
C ALA A 459 13.85 -5.56 -19.69
N ALA A 460 14.97 -5.85 -19.03
CA ALA A 460 15.10 -6.94 -18.06
C ALA A 460 14.13 -6.82 -16.85
N GLU A 461 13.63 -5.63 -16.50
CA GLU A 461 12.64 -5.45 -15.42
C GLU A 461 11.33 -6.20 -15.74
N VAL A 462 10.93 -6.27 -17.01
CA VAL A 462 9.71 -6.96 -17.46
C VAL A 462 9.82 -8.47 -17.19
N VAL A 463 10.93 -9.08 -17.63
CA VAL A 463 11.21 -10.50 -17.42
C VAL A 463 11.34 -10.82 -15.93
N PHE A 464 12.01 -9.95 -15.17
CA PHE A 464 12.13 -10.09 -13.74
C PHE A 464 10.76 -10.06 -13.03
N ALA A 465 9.88 -9.13 -13.42
CA ALA A 465 8.52 -9.03 -12.88
C ALA A 465 7.72 -10.34 -13.06
N ILE A 466 7.85 -10.98 -14.21
CA ILE A 466 7.14 -12.22 -14.55
C ILE A 466 7.74 -13.41 -13.79
N ARG A 467 9.06 -13.63 -13.91
CA ARG A 467 9.73 -14.81 -13.35
C ARG A 467 9.81 -14.79 -11.84
N GLU A 468 10.13 -13.62 -11.27
CA GLU A 468 10.48 -13.51 -9.86
C GLU A 468 9.39 -12.89 -9.00
N GLU A 469 8.44 -12.17 -9.58
CA GLU A 469 7.47 -11.34 -8.85
C GLU A 469 6.00 -11.63 -9.19
N PHE A 470 5.70 -12.82 -9.72
CA PHE A 470 4.33 -13.30 -9.94
C PHE A 470 3.50 -12.49 -10.95
N ALA A 471 4.09 -11.60 -11.74
CA ALA A 471 3.30 -10.81 -12.69
C ALA A 471 2.67 -11.71 -13.76
N ARG A 472 1.37 -11.52 -14.02
CA ARG A 472 0.60 -12.31 -14.99
C ARG A 472 -0.13 -11.45 -16.03
N SER A 473 -0.22 -10.14 -15.82
CA SER A 473 -0.83 -9.19 -16.74
C SER A 473 0.08 -7.99 -16.99
N LEU A 474 -0.22 -7.17 -18.01
CA LEU A 474 0.49 -5.92 -18.22
C LEU A 474 0.23 -4.89 -17.12
N GLU A 475 -0.97 -4.87 -16.52
CA GLU A 475 -1.27 -4.02 -15.36
C GLU A 475 -0.35 -4.36 -14.18
N ASP A 476 -0.14 -5.65 -13.91
CA ASP A 476 0.74 -6.11 -12.82
C ASP A 476 2.17 -5.59 -13.04
N ILE A 477 2.69 -5.74 -14.27
CA ILE A 477 4.04 -5.33 -14.64
C ILE A 477 4.19 -3.81 -14.49
N VAL A 478 3.33 -3.03 -15.14
CA VAL A 478 3.44 -1.57 -15.27
C VAL A 478 3.15 -0.84 -13.96
N PHE A 479 2.03 -1.18 -13.29
CA PHE A 479 1.56 -0.45 -12.11
C PHE A 479 2.01 -1.06 -10.79
N ARG A 480 2.33 -2.36 -10.76
CA ARG A 480 2.58 -3.07 -9.50
C ARG A 480 3.97 -3.69 -9.36
N ARG A 481 4.78 -3.82 -10.41
CA ARG A 481 6.18 -4.25 -10.32
C ARG A 481 7.18 -3.16 -10.67
N MET A 482 7.08 -2.61 -11.88
CA MET A 482 7.98 -1.58 -12.41
C MET A 482 7.62 -0.17 -11.93
N MET A 483 6.42 0.05 -11.38
CA MET A 483 5.97 1.35 -10.86
C MET A 483 5.90 2.49 -11.88
N ILE A 484 6.21 2.26 -13.16
CA ILE A 484 6.16 3.28 -14.22
C ILE A 484 4.73 3.77 -14.48
N GLY A 485 3.71 2.97 -14.15
CA GLY A 485 2.30 3.39 -14.16
C GLY A 485 1.98 4.53 -13.18
N LEU A 486 2.88 4.84 -12.25
CA LEU A 486 2.75 5.90 -11.25
C LEU A 486 3.55 7.16 -11.60
N ASP A 487 4.15 7.20 -12.80
CA ASP A 487 4.76 8.40 -13.34
C ASP A 487 3.69 9.30 -13.98
N ALA A 488 4.04 10.55 -14.28
CA ALA A 488 3.08 11.55 -14.77
C ALA A 488 2.38 11.14 -16.07
N ASP A 489 3.09 10.42 -16.96
CA ASP A 489 2.56 9.87 -18.20
C ASP A 489 2.05 8.42 -18.06
N GLN A 490 2.11 7.87 -16.84
CA GLN A 490 1.78 6.49 -16.50
C GLN A 490 2.59 5.45 -17.30
N GLY A 491 3.77 5.81 -17.82
CA GLY A 491 4.63 4.91 -18.59
C GLY A 491 4.06 4.52 -19.96
N ARG A 492 3.02 5.21 -20.44
CA ARG A 492 2.32 4.90 -21.70
C ARG A 492 3.23 4.76 -22.93
N PRO A 493 4.29 5.58 -23.12
CA PRO A 493 5.19 5.40 -24.25
C PRO A 493 5.87 4.02 -24.30
N MET A 494 6.01 3.36 -23.14
CA MET A 494 6.67 2.06 -23.02
C MET A 494 5.70 0.86 -23.18
N TYR A 495 4.37 1.08 -23.19
CA TYR A 495 3.39 -0.02 -23.20
C TYR A 495 3.61 -1.03 -24.34
N PRO A 496 3.84 -0.61 -25.61
CA PRO A 496 4.05 -1.57 -26.69
C PRO A 496 5.29 -2.45 -26.48
N ALA A 497 6.42 -1.84 -26.05
CA ALA A 497 7.66 -2.57 -25.82
C ALA A 497 7.55 -3.54 -24.63
N VAL A 498 6.89 -3.11 -23.54
CA VAL A 498 6.59 -3.99 -22.40
C VAL A 498 5.70 -5.15 -22.84
N ALA A 499 4.69 -4.90 -23.67
CA ALA A 499 3.79 -5.92 -24.19
C ALA A 499 4.49 -6.93 -25.08
N ASP A 500 5.41 -6.50 -25.93
CA ASP A 500 6.19 -7.41 -26.78
C ASP A 500 7.07 -8.34 -25.94
N ILE A 501 7.79 -7.81 -24.94
CA ILE A 501 8.64 -8.62 -24.05
C ILE A 501 7.80 -9.56 -23.18
N ALA A 502 6.69 -9.07 -22.63
CA ALA A 502 5.79 -9.89 -21.81
C ALA A 502 5.14 -11.02 -22.61
N ALA A 503 4.73 -10.74 -23.86
CA ALA A 503 4.15 -11.74 -24.74
C ALA A 503 5.14 -12.86 -25.08
N GLU A 504 6.40 -12.51 -25.35
CA GLU A 504 7.46 -13.50 -25.57
C GLU A 504 7.73 -14.34 -24.32
N GLU A 505 7.82 -13.71 -23.15
CA GLU A 505 8.16 -14.38 -21.89
C GLU A 505 7.03 -15.28 -21.36
N ILE A 506 5.77 -14.84 -21.46
CA ILE A 506 4.60 -15.60 -20.99
C ILE A 506 4.09 -16.59 -22.06
N GLY A 507 4.37 -16.32 -23.34
CA GLY A 507 3.86 -17.09 -24.47
C GLY A 507 2.46 -16.66 -24.92
N TRP A 508 2.16 -15.36 -24.87
CA TRP A 508 0.90 -14.82 -25.40
C TRP A 508 0.88 -14.82 -26.92
N ASP A 509 -0.27 -15.15 -27.49
CA ASP A 509 -0.51 -14.92 -28.90
C ASP A 509 -0.84 -13.43 -29.19
N ALA A 510 -1.00 -13.09 -30.46
CA ALA A 510 -1.28 -11.71 -30.86
C ALA A 510 -2.62 -11.19 -30.33
N ALA A 511 -3.63 -12.06 -30.15
CA ALA A 511 -4.94 -11.66 -29.66
C ALA A 511 -4.89 -11.36 -28.16
N GLU A 512 -4.22 -12.21 -27.39
CA GLU A 512 -4.01 -12.01 -25.96
C GLU A 512 -3.16 -10.77 -25.67
N LYS A 513 -2.07 -10.56 -26.44
CA LYS A 513 -1.27 -9.33 -26.32
C LYS A 513 -2.12 -8.07 -26.57
N SER A 514 -2.99 -8.10 -27.58
CA SER A 514 -3.90 -6.97 -27.87
C SER A 514 -4.89 -6.75 -26.72
N ARG A 515 -5.49 -7.83 -26.20
CA ARG A 515 -6.42 -7.76 -25.06
C ARG A 515 -5.74 -7.14 -23.83
N GLN A 516 -4.53 -7.58 -23.51
CA GLN A 516 -3.76 -7.04 -22.38
C GLN A 516 -3.42 -5.56 -22.54
N LEU A 517 -3.11 -5.11 -23.76
CA LEU A 517 -2.89 -3.69 -24.05
C LEU A 517 -4.17 -2.87 -23.88
N ASP A 518 -5.31 -3.36 -24.38
CA ASP A 518 -6.60 -2.70 -24.23
C ASP A 518 -6.99 -2.56 -22.76
N GLU A 519 -6.81 -3.62 -21.96
CA GLU A 519 -7.07 -3.62 -20.51
C GLU A 519 -6.16 -2.65 -19.76
N LEU A 520 -4.87 -2.61 -20.09
CA LEU A 520 -3.93 -1.67 -19.50
C LEU A 520 -4.30 -0.22 -19.81
N VAL A 521 -4.72 0.06 -21.06
CA VAL A 521 -5.18 1.40 -21.47
C VAL A 521 -6.46 1.77 -20.74
N GLU A 522 -7.44 0.86 -20.66
CA GLU A 522 -8.70 1.09 -19.93
C GLU A 522 -8.44 1.40 -18.45
N PHE A 523 -7.58 0.62 -17.79
CA PHE A 523 -7.20 0.86 -16.41
C PHE A 523 -6.55 2.23 -16.24
N SER A 524 -5.60 2.57 -17.11
CA SER A 524 -4.87 3.84 -17.10
C SER A 524 -5.79 5.05 -17.34
N GLU A 525 -6.75 4.96 -18.28
CA GLU A 525 -7.78 5.98 -18.49
C GLU A 525 -8.73 6.10 -17.29
N SER A 526 -9.00 5.00 -16.60
CA SER A 526 -9.91 5.00 -15.44
C SER A 526 -9.42 5.84 -14.26
N LEU A 527 -8.13 6.20 -14.25
CA LEU A 527 -7.49 7.07 -13.25
C LEU A 527 -7.48 8.54 -13.65
N ARG A 528 -7.92 8.88 -14.87
CA ARG A 528 -7.99 10.28 -15.29
C ARG A 528 -9.21 10.96 -14.68
N VAL A 529 -9.04 12.25 -14.38
CA VAL A 529 -10.14 13.12 -13.98
C VAL A 529 -10.71 13.75 -15.24
N SER A 530 -12.01 13.54 -15.49
CA SER A 530 -12.76 14.10 -16.61
C SER A 530 -13.31 15.49 -16.31
#